data_AF-A0A2D8TRR4-F1
#
_entry.id   AF-A0A2D8TRR4-F1
#
_cell.length_a   1.000
_cell.length_b   1.000
_cell.length_c   1.000
_cell.angle_alpha   90.00
_cell.angle_beta   90.00
_cell.angle_gamma   90.00
#
_symmetry.space_group_name_H-M   'P 1'
#
loop_
_entity.id
_entity.type
_entity.pdbx_description
1 polymer ?
#
loop_
_entity_poly.entity_id
_entity_poly.type
_entity_poly.pdbx_seq_one_letter_code
_entity_poly.pdbx_strand_id
1 'polypeptide(L)' 'VYAKPAGRPLVDTFVTEVSQDTWIFFPWDMEPQPSTPIIGQRG' A
#
# COMPACT_ATOMS: atom_id res chain seq x y z
N VAL A 1 -4.75 -11.30 1.90
CA VAL A 1 -4.70 -10.41 0.70
C VAL A 1 -3.32 -10.45 0.07
N TYR A 2 -2.28 -10.01 0.77
CA TYR A 2 -0.90 -10.08 0.29
C TYR A 2 -0.11 -11.23 0.93
N ALA A 3 0.87 -11.80 0.22
CA ALA A 3 1.84 -12.74 0.76
C ALA A 3 3.27 -12.32 0.36
N LYS A 4 4.24 -12.51 1.25
CA LYS A 4 5.68 -12.34 0.98
C LYS A 4 6.35 -13.71 0.78
N PRO A 5 7.48 -13.81 0.04
CA PRO A 5 8.14 -15.08 -0.24
C PRO A 5 8.40 -15.96 0.98
N ALA A 6 8.87 -15.38 2.09
CA ALA A 6 9.13 -16.14 3.31
C ALA A 6 7.85 -16.69 3.97
N GLY A 7 6.71 -16.02 3.79
CA GLY A 7 5.42 -16.43 4.35
C GLY A 7 4.54 -17.24 3.39
N ARG A 8 4.83 -17.24 2.08
CA ARG A 8 4.03 -17.93 1.06
C ARG A 8 3.82 -19.42 1.34
N PRO A 9 4.81 -20.20 1.82
CA PRO A 9 4.61 -21.63 2.09
C PRO A 9 3.66 -21.93 3.26
N LEU A 10 3.26 -20.92 4.05
CA LEU A 10 2.52 -21.08 5.30
C LEU A 10 1.01 -20.81 5.16
N VAL A 11 0.54 -20.42 3.97
CA VAL A 11 -0.85 -20.02 3.74
C VAL A 11 -1.43 -20.77 2.54
N ASP A 12 -2.72 -21.09 2.59
CA ASP A 12 -3.40 -21.81 1.51
C ASP A 12 -3.76 -20.91 0.33
N THR A 13 -4.03 -19.62 0.57
CA THR A 13 -4.47 -18.68 -0.48
C THR A 13 -4.06 -17.24 -0.18
N PHE A 14 -3.76 -16.50 -1.25
CA PHE A 14 -3.50 -15.06 -1.24
C PHE A 14 -3.96 -14.46 -2.58
N VAL A 15 -4.06 -13.13 -2.65
CA VAL A 15 -4.49 -12.41 -3.88
C VAL A 15 -3.29 -11.93 -4.67
N THR A 16 -2.31 -11.33 -4.00
CA THR A 16 -1.11 -10.76 -4.65
C THR A 16 0.14 -11.10 -3.85
N GLU A 17 1.15 -11.63 -4.51
CA GLU A 17 2.49 -11.74 -3.93
C GLU A 17 3.23 -10.41 -4.06
N VAL A 18 3.96 -10.04 -3.02
CA VAL A 18 4.80 -8.84 -2.98
C VAL A 18 6.23 -9.22 -2.65
N SER A 19 7.21 -8.47 -3.13
CA SER A 19 8.62 -8.76 -2.85
C SER A 19 8.90 -8.68 -1.34
N GLN A 20 9.89 -9.46 -0.89
CA GLN A 20 10.23 -9.59 0.53
C GLN A 20 10.62 -8.23 1.14
N ASP A 21 11.35 -7.42 0.36
CA ASP A 21 11.82 -6.07 0.68
C ASP A 21 10.76 -4.98 0.50
N THR A 22 9.57 -5.31 0.00
CA THR A 22 8.49 -4.35 -0.16
C THR A 22 7.93 -3.92 1.19
N TRP A 23 7.98 -2.61 1.44
CA TRP A 23 7.22 -1.97 2.51
C TRP A 23 5.80 -1.66 2.01
N ILE A 24 4.79 -2.29 2.61
CA ILE A 24 3.40 -2.02 2.25
C ILE A 24 2.91 -0.92 3.17
N PHE A 25 2.55 0.22 2.60
CA PHE A 25 1.84 1.28 3.30
C PHE A 25 0.34 1.08 3.05
N PHE A 26 -0.41 0.69 4.09
CA PHE A 26 -1.81 0.32 3.92
C PHE A 26 -2.72 1.55 3.92
N PRO A 27 -3.92 1.44 3.30
CA PRO A 27 -4.90 2.53 3.32
C PRO A 27 -5.31 2.98 4.73
N TRP A 28 -5.27 2.09 5.73
CA TRP A 28 -5.59 2.43 7.13
C TRP A 28 -4.41 3.02 7.90
N ASP A 29 -3.18 2.91 7.37
CA ASP A 29 -2.03 3.64 7.90
C ASP A 29 -2.03 5.11 7.41
N MET A 30 -2.84 5.42 6.40
CA MET A 30 -2.99 6.77 5.86
C MET A 30 -3.87 7.62 6.76
N GLU A 31 -3.42 8.85 7.02
CA GLU A 31 -4.24 9.89 7.64
C GLU A 31 -4.68 10.92 6.59
N PRO A 32 -5.93 11.42 6.65
CA PRO A 32 -6.39 12.49 5.77
C PRO A 32 -5.51 13.73 5.95
N GLN A 33 -4.98 14.25 4.84
CA GLN A 33 -4.24 15.52 4.82
C GLN A 33 -5.04 16.57 4.04
N PRO A 34 -5.07 17.83 4.50
CA PRO A 34 -5.68 18.90 3.73
C PRO A 34 -4.95 19.07 2.40
N SER A 35 -5.70 19.16 1.31
CA SER A 35 -5.16 19.45 -0.02
C SER A 35 -5.22 20.94 -0.32
N THR A 36 -4.16 21.46 -0.96
CA THR A 36 -4.18 22.82 -1.49
C THR A 36 -5.25 22.93 -2.59
N PRO A 37 -6.11 23.96 -2.58
CA PRO A 37 -7.07 24.17 -3.66
C PRO A 37 -6.37 24.27 -5.02
N ILE A 38 -6.98 23.68 -6.04
CA ILE A 38 -6.46 23.72 -7.41
C ILE A 38 -6.55 25.15 -7.99
N ILE A 39 -7.51 25.95 -7.52
CA ILE A 39 -7.67 27.34 -7.93
C ILE A 39 -6.52 28.18 -7.35
N GLY A 40 -5.62 28.67 -8.22
CA GLY A 40 -4.37 29.35 -7.85
C GLY A 40 -3.09 28.60 -8.19
N GLN A 41 -3.15 27.31 -8.58
CA GLN A 41 -1.97 26.54 -9.05
C GLN A 41 -1.64 26.74 -10.54
N ARG A 42 -2.51 27.42 -11.30
CA ARG A 42 -2.22 27.86 -12.68
C ARG A 42 -1.81 29.34 -12.65
N GLY A 43 -0.51 29.59 -12.70
CA GLY A 43 0.12 30.88 -12.95
C GLY A 43 1.29 30.68 -13.89
#